data_AF-A0A380FJ69-F1
#
_entry.id   AF-A0A380FJ69-F1
#
_cell.length_a   1.000
_cell.length_b   1.000
_cell.length_c   1.000
_cell.angle_alpha   90.00
_cell.angle_beta   90.00
_cell.angle_gamma   90.00
#
_symmetry.space_group_name_H-M   'P 1'
#
loop_
_entity.id
_entity.type
_entity.pdbx_description
1 polymer ?
#
loop_
_entity_poly.entity_id
_entity_poly.type
_entity_poly.pdbx_seq_one_letter_code
_entity_poly.pdbx_strand_id
1 'polypeptide(L)'
;MKKKIKFNGFLDKNSVKGQEIFDTLTKYEVKRRGDMEEDPTYKQLISYCILENERDEILVYERLSGGGEARLHGQSSIGVGGHMNDVKGADSINEVLRG
;
A
#
# COMPACT_ATOMS: atom_id res chain seq x y z
N MET A 1 -9.25 22.79 1.39
CA MET A 1 -8.46 21.81 0.60
C MET A 1 -8.66 20.33 0.95
N LYS A 2 -9.00 19.91 2.19
CA LYS A 2 -9.06 18.48 2.60
C LYS A 2 -10.15 17.60 1.99
N LYS A 3 -11.15 18.15 1.27
CA LYS A 3 -12.31 17.39 0.78
C LYS A 3 -12.06 16.65 -0.55
N LYS A 4 -11.07 17.08 -1.34
CA LYS A 4 -10.84 16.64 -2.73
C LYS A 4 -10.28 15.21 -2.82
N ILE A 5 -9.37 14.85 -1.91
CA ILE A 5 -8.64 13.56 -1.91
C ILE A 5 -9.27 12.46 -1.04
N LYS A 6 -10.47 12.69 -0.48
CA LYS A 6 -11.12 11.70 0.40
C LYS A 6 -11.80 10.61 -0.45
N PHE A 7 -11.48 9.35 -0.19
CA PHE A 7 -12.19 8.18 -0.72
C PHE A 7 -12.13 7.02 0.29
N ASN A 8 -13.03 6.05 0.16
CA ASN A 8 -13.02 4.79 0.90
C ASN A 8 -13.20 3.66 -0.12
N GLY A 9 -12.38 2.61 -0.06
CA GLY A 9 -12.40 1.49 -1.00
C GLY A 9 -11.24 1.56 -1.99
N PHE A 10 -11.45 1.06 -3.21
CA PHE A 10 -10.48 1.09 -4.30
C PHE A 10 -10.77 2.23 -5.27
N LEU A 11 -9.73 2.84 -5.82
CA LEU A 11 -9.83 3.86 -6.85
C LEU A 11 -8.84 3.54 -7.97
N ASP A 12 -9.36 3.39 -9.18
CA ASP A 12 -8.54 3.14 -10.36
C ASP A 12 -7.62 4.34 -10.62
N LYS A 13 -6.33 4.07 -10.87
CA LYS A 13 -5.31 5.11 -11.14
C LYS A 13 -5.66 5.97 -12.36
N ASN A 14 -6.36 5.41 -13.34
CA ASN A 14 -6.72 6.07 -14.59
C ASN A 14 -7.97 6.96 -14.44
N SER A 15 -8.65 6.89 -13.30
CA SER A 15 -9.70 7.86 -12.98
C SER A 15 -9.11 9.22 -12.70
N VAL A 16 -9.82 10.30 -13.05
CA VAL A 16 -9.37 11.68 -12.77
C VAL A 16 -8.99 11.87 -11.30
N LYS A 17 -9.80 11.33 -10.39
CA LYS A 17 -9.56 11.42 -8.95
C LYS A 17 -8.39 10.54 -8.50
N GLY A 18 -8.19 9.38 -9.13
CA GLY A 18 -7.06 8.49 -8.88
C GLY A 18 -5.74 9.17 -9.23
N GLN A 19 -5.69 9.80 -10.40
CA GLN A 19 -4.54 10.57 -10.84
C GLN A 19 -4.26 11.76 -9.90
N GLU A 20 -5.29 12.52 -9.50
CA GLU A 20 -5.11 13.63 -8.55
C GLU A 20 -4.51 13.18 -7.22
N ILE A 21 -4.89 12.00 -6.71
CA ILE A 21 -4.32 11.43 -5.49
C ILE A 21 -2.89 10.95 -5.75
N PHE A 22 -2.66 10.26 -6.87
CA PHE A 22 -1.34 9.78 -7.27
C PHE A 22 -0.32 10.92 -7.37
N ASP A 23 -0.71 12.06 -7.94
CA ASP A 23 0.16 13.22 -8.08
C ASP A 23 0.60 13.79 -6.72
N THR A 24 -0.20 13.61 -5.66
CA THR A 24 0.21 14.01 -4.30
C THR A 24 1.34 13.16 -3.73
N LEU A 25 1.53 11.94 -4.23
CA LEU A 25 2.58 11.03 -3.77
C LEU A 25 3.99 11.48 -4.22
N THR A 26 4.09 12.42 -5.15
CA THR A 26 5.37 13.06 -5.52
C THR A 26 6.04 13.79 -4.35
N LYS A 27 5.28 14.10 -3.28
CA LYS A 27 5.77 14.78 -2.07
C LYS A 27 5.98 13.80 -0.91
N TYR A 28 6.38 12.56 -1.20
CA TYR A 28 6.62 11.57 -0.15
C TYR A 28 7.84 11.93 0.70
N GLU A 29 7.87 11.42 1.92
CA GLU A 29 8.99 11.55 2.85
C GLU A 29 9.38 10.17 3.36
N VAL A 30 10.67 9.90 3.47
CA VAL A 30 11.19 8.66 4.09
C VAL A 30 11.35 8.89 5.59
N LYS A 31 10.64 8.10 6.42
CA LYS A 31 10.64 8.20 7.88
C LYS A 31 10.74 6.82 8.55
N ARG A 32 11.08 6.82 9.83
CA ARG A 32 11.09 5.59 10.65
C ARG A 32 9.67 5.05 10.79
N ARG A 33 9.50 3.74 10.52
CA ARG A 33 8.21 3.06 10.56
C ARG A 33 7.46 3.24 11.87
N GLY A 34 8.12 2.93 13.00
CA GLY A 34 7.47 2.98 14.31
C GLY A 34 6.93 4.35 14.69
N ASP A 35 7.55 5.43 14.22
CA ASP A 35 7.07 6.78 14.51
C ASP A 35 5.80 7.11 13.70
N MET A 36 5.62 6.48 12.53
CA MET A 36 4.50 6.68 11.61
C MET A 36 3.33 5.73 11.84
N GLU A 37 3.44 4.76 12.74
CA GLU A 37 2.34 3.87 13.13
C GLU A 37 1.28 4.63 13.95
N GLU A 38 1.72 5.62 14.74
CA GLU A 38 0.86 6.39 15.66
C GLU A 38 0.56 7.82 15.16
N ASP A 39 1.17 8.27 14.06
CA ASP A 39 0.97 9.62 13.53
C ASP A 39 -0.14 9.66 12.44
N PRO A 40 -1.34 10.19 12.75
CA PRO A 40 -2.46 10.21 11.81
C PRO A 40 -2.29 11.26 10.70
N THR A 41 -1.25 12.10 10.76
CA THR A 41 -0.96 13.09 9.72
C THR A 41 -0.27 12.48 8.51
N TYR A 42 0.28 11.27 8.65
CA TYR A 42 0.92 10.51 7.58
C TYR A 42 0.09 9.29 7.16
N LYS A 43 0.27 8.89 5.90
CA LYS A 43 -0.17 7.59 5.40
C LYS A 43 1.05 6.84 4.91
N GLN A 44 1.22 5.61 5.38
CA GLN A 44 2.30 4.74 4.93
C GLN A 44 1.94 4.15 3.56
N LEU A 45 2.85 4.27 2.59
CA LEU A 45 2.71 3.59 1.30
C LEU A 45 3.03 2.10 1.48
N ILE A 46 2.05 1.27 1.15
CA ILE A 46 2.13 -0.18 1.23
C ILE A 46 1.99 -0.74 -0.18
N SER A 47 2.99 -1.47 -0.67
CA SER A 47 2.85 -2.25 -1.89
C SER A 47 1.90 -3.43 -1.63
N TYR A 48 1.07 -3.78 -2.60
CA TYR A 48 0.12 -4.88 -2.47
C TYR A 48 -0.03 -5.60 -3.81
N CYS A 49 0.23 -6.90 -3.81
CA CYS A 49 0.19 -7.74 -5.00
C CYS A 49 -0.82 -8.88 -4.80
N ILE A 50 -1.61 -9.16 -5.84
CA ILE A 50 -2.44 -10.36 -5.91
C ILE A 50 -1.70 -11.36 -6.79
N LEU A 51 -1.61 -12.60 -6.32
CA LEU A 51 -0.93 -13.68 -7.03
C LEU A 51 -1.99 -14.57 -7.67
N GLU A 52 -1.83 -14.79 -8.97
CA GLU A 52 -2.69 -15.62 -9.80
C GLU A 52 -1.81 -16.62 -10.55
N ASN A 53 -2.25 -17.88 -10.65
CA ASN A 53 -1.51 -18.91 -11.38
C ASN A 53 -1.97 -19.02 -12.85
N GLU A 54 -1.33 -19.88 -13.64
CA GLU A 54 -1.66 -20.10 -15.06
C GLU A 54 -3.08 -20.67 -15.31
N ARG A 55 -3.82 -21.00 -14.24
CA ARG A 55 -5.19 -21.54 -14.29
C ARG A 55 -6.22 -20.52 -13.79
N ASP A 56 -5.84 -19.25 -13.69
CA ASP A 56 -6.67 -18.15 -13.18
C ASP A 56 -7.10 -18.33 -11.70
N GLU A 57 -6.33 -19.09 -10.90
CA GLU A 57 -6.59 -19.30 -9.47
C GLU A 57 -5.83 -18.29 -8.61
N ILE A 58 -6.52 -17.66 -7.66
CA ILE A 58 -5.96 -16.66 -6.76
C ILE A 58 -5.38 -17.32 -5.51
N LEU A 59 -4.18 -16.91 -5.10
CA LEU A 59 -3.60 -17.33 -3.82
C LEU A 59 -4.43 -16.79 -2.65
N VAL A 60 -5.00 -17.72 -1.87
CA VAL A 60 -5.64 -17.46 -0.58
C VAL A 60 -4.83 -18.15 0.51
N TYR A 61 -4.50 -17.43 1.58
CA TYR A 61 -3.77 -18.00 2.70
C TYR A 61 -4.34 -17.51 4.03
N GLU A 62 -4.18 -18.31 5.08
CA GLU A 62 -4.53 -17.89 6.44
C GLU A 62 -3.32 -17.24 7.10
N ARG A 63 -3.55 -16.11 7.77
CA ARG A 63 -2.52 -15.47 8.58
C ARG A 63 -2.30 -16.28 9.85
N LEU A 64 -1.12 -16.88 9.97
CA LEU A 64 -0.68 -17.59 11.17
C LEU A 64 -0.55 -16.63 12.36
N SER A 65 -0.79 -17.15 13.56
CA SER A 65 -0.76 -16.42 14.83
C SER A 65 0.60 -15.78 15.18
N GLY A 66 1.67 -16.15 14.48
CA GLY A 66 2.99 -15.53 14.61
C GLY A 66 3.15 -14.18 13.89
N GLY A 67 2.17 -13.76 13.08
CA GLY A 67 2.16 -12.43 12.48
C GLY A 67 1.74 -11.37 13.51
N GLY A 68 2.51 -10.28 13.63
CA GLY A 68 2.34 -9.21 14.63
C GLY A 68 1.03 -8.42 14.60
N GLU A 69 0.03 -8.87 13.85
CA GLU A 69 -1.26 -8.21 13.71
C GLU A 69 -2.40 -9.13 14.16
N ALA A 70 -2.65 -9.16 15.48
CA ALA A 70 -3.60 -10.06 16.14
C ALA A 70 -5.03 -9.98 15.58
N ARG A 71 -5.46 -8.81 15.08
CA ARG A 71 -6.80 -8.63 14.50
C ARG A 71 -7.05 -9.47 13.23
N LEU A 72 -5.99 -9.92 12.56
CA LEU A 72 -6.08 -10.68 11.31
C LEU A 72 -5.90 -12.19 11.50
N HIS A 73 -5.70 -12.65 12.74
CA HIS A 73 -5.55 -14.08 13.03
C HIS A 73 -6.84 -14.84 12.69
N GLY A 74 -6.69 -15.96 11.98
CA GLY A 74 -7.82 -16.80 11.56
C GLY A 74 -8.68 -16.22 10.43
N GLN A 75 -8.28 -15.09 9.83
CA GLN A 75 -8.92 -14.57 8.61
C GLN A 75 -8.15 -15.03 7.37
N SER A 76 -8.88 -15.44 6.34
CA SER A 76 -8.32 -15.69 5.01
C SER A 76 -7.90 -14.35 4.38
N SER A 77 -6.69 -14.30 3.84
CA SER A 77 -6.11 -13.14 3.18
C SER A 77 -5.94 -13.40 1.69
N ILE A 78 -6.20 -12.38 0.87
CA ILE A 78 -5.95 -12.38 -0.57
C ILE A 78 -4.97 -11.27 -0.88
N GLY A 79 -3.79 -11.64 -1.35
CA GLY A 79 -2.71 -10.73 -1.70
C GLY A 79 -1.69 -10.52 -0.58
N VAL A 80 -0.49 -10.13 -1.00
CA VAL A 80 0.69 -9.95 -0.15
C VAL A 80 1.12 -8.50 -0.25
N GLY A 81 1.41 -7.88 0.89
CA GLY A 81 1.86 -6.50 0.92
C GLY A 81 3.01 -6.24 1.88
N GLY A 82 3.70 -5.13 1.66
CA GLY A 82 4.89 -4.74 2.41
C GLY A 82 5.10 -3.23 2.41
N HIS A 83 5.85 -2.75 3.39
CA HIS A 83 6.28 -1.37 3.43
C HIS A 83 7.28 -1.11 2.30
N MET A 84 7.13 0.02 1.63
CA MET A 84 8.11 0.45 0.63
C MET A 84 9.38 0.91 1.36
N ASN A 85 10.52 0.32 1.01
CA ASN A 85 11.83 0.76 1.50
C ASN A 85 12.37 1.89 0.62
N ASP A 86 13.34 2.63 1.16
CA ASP A 86 14.09 3.60 0.38
C ASP A 86 14.83 2.90 -0.77
N VAL A 87 14.54 3.31 -2.00
CA VAL A 87 15.21 2.82 -3.20
C VAL A 87 16.29 3.83 -3.56
N LYS A 88 17.55 3.48 -3.31
CA LYS A 88 18.69 4.34 -3.65
C LYS A 88 18.68 4.69 -5.14
N GLY A 89 18.57 5.99 -5.44
CA GLY A 89 18.57 6.51 -6.80
C GLY A 89 17.20 6.53 -7.49
N ALA A 90 16.11 6.31 -6.75
CA ALA A 90 14.78 6.64 -7.26
C ALA A 90 14.53 8.15 -7.11
N ASP A 91 14.37 8.83 -8.24
CA ASP A 91 14.08 10.27 -8.32
C ASP A 91 12.57 10.52 -8.46
N SER A 92 11.76 9.47 -8.63
CA SER A 92 10.30 9.58 -8.74
C SER A 92 9.53 8.47 -8.04
N ILE A 93 8.29 8.78 -7.64
CA ILE A 93 7.37 7.80 -7.06
C ILE A 93 7.12 6.60 -7.99
N ASN A 94 7.18 6.81 -9.31
CA ASN A 94 7.04 5.72 -10.28
C ASN A 94 8.18 4.71 -10.22
N GLU A 95 9.39 5.14 -9.87
CA GLU A 95 10.54 4.24 -9.72
C GLU A 95 10.47 3.47 -8.41
N VAL A 96 10.01 4.14 -7.34
CA VAL A 96 9.74 3.51 -6.05
C VAL A 96 8.66 2.43 -6.18
N LEU A 97 7.60 2.67 -6.97
CA LEU A 97 6.47 1.74 -7.19
C LEU A 97 6.73 0.60 -8.18
N ARG A 98 7.82 0.64 -8.95
CA ARG A 98 8.20 -0.42 -9.91
C ARG A 98 9.03 -1.54 -9.29
N GLY A 99 9.49 -1.36 -8.04
CA GLY A 99 10.31 -2.31 -7.29
C GLY A 99 9.52 -3.46 -6.68
#